data_AF-A0A533WYD4-F1
#
_entry.id   AF-A0A533WYD4-F1
#
_cell.length_a   1.000
_cell.length_b   1.000
_cell.length_c   1.000
_cell.angle_alpha   90.00
_cell.angle_beta   90.00
_cell.angle_gamma   90.00
#
_symmetry.space_group_name_H-M   'P 1'
#
loop_
_entity.id
_entity.type
_entity.pdbx_description
1 polymer ?
#
loop_
_entity_poly.entity_id
_entity_poly.type
_entity_poly.pdbx_seq_one_letter_code
_entity_poly.pdbx_strand_id
1 'polypeptide(L)'
;MKRKMLLVGYLSDELSKRDAFLFLVGGQAVETYTAGQFTTGDIDITTTDQEATERLLTRLGFRREGMIWLNEKLAIAVHIVGSYPTRTEKVRTVEVGPYY
;
A
#
# COMPACT_ATOMS: atom_id res chain seq x y z
N MET A 1 -11.89 0.36 -5.96
CA MET A 1 -11.80 1.24 -4.77
C MET A 1 -11.97 0.50 -3.44
N LYS A 2 -13.12 -0.12 -3.13
CA LYS A 2 -13.37 -0.76 -1.80
C LYS A 2 -12.26 -1.70 -1.32
N ARG A 3 -11.87 -2.72 -2.11
CA ARG A 3 -10.80 -3.68 -1.74
C ARG A 3 -9.44 -3.02 -1.43
N LYS A 4 -9.12 -1.92 -2.10
CA LYS A 4 -7.87 -1.16 -1.89
C LYS A 4 -7.89 -0.45 -0.54
N MET A 5 -8.98 0.25 -0.25
CA MET A 5 -9.15 0.91 1.05
C MET A 5 -9.20 -0.13 2.18
N LEU A 6 -9.76 -1.32 1.94
CA LEU A 6 -9.72 -2.43 2.90
C LEU A 6 -8.29 -2.90 3.16
N LEU A 7 -7.49 -3.12 2.12
CA LEU A 7 -6.08 -3.49 2.24
C LEU A 7 -5.27 -2.42 2.97
N VAL A 8 -5.36 -1.17 2.52
CA VAL A 8 -4.64 -0.02 3.10
C VAL A 8 -5.01 0.15 4.58
N GLY A 9 -6.30 0.05 4.89
CA GLY A 9 -6.80 0.13 6.25
C GLY A 9 -6.29 -0.99 7.15
N TYR A 10 -6.32 -2.25 6.67
CA TYR A 10 -5.75 -3.39 7.39
C TYR A 10 -4.24 -3.21 7.64
N LEU A 11 -3.47 -2.81 6.62
CA LEU A 11 -2.04 -2.57 6.76
C LEU A 11 -1.78 -1.45 7.77
N SER A 12 -2.57 -0.37 7.72
CA SER A 12 -2.47 0.75 8.66
C SER A 12 -2.75 0.33 10.10
N ASP A 13 -3.78 -0.49 10.34
CA ASP A 13 -4.10 -1.02 11.67
C ASP A 13 -2.96 -1.90 12.21
N GLU A 14 -2.46 -2.84 11.41
CA GLU A 14 -1.37 -3.74 11.81
C GLU A 14 -0.05 -3.00 12.08
N LEU A 15 0.28 -1.97 11.30
CA LEU A 15 1.48 -1.16 11.50
C LEU A 15 1.35 -0.26 12.74
N SER A 16 0.16 0.29 13.00
CA SER A 16 -0.07 1.17 14.14
C SER A 16 0.17 0.48 15.49
N LYS A 17 -0.04 -0.85 15.56
CA LYS A 17 0.28 -1.68 16.75
C LYS A 17 1.77 -1.72 17.09
N ARG A 18 2.62 -1.13 16.25
CA ARG A 18 4.09 -1.11 16.37
C ARG A 18 4.67 0.30 16.19
N ASP A 19 3.85 1.34 16.38
CA ASP A 19 4.23 2.74 16.14
C ASP A 19 4.76 3.01 14.73
N ALA A 20 4.30 2.22 13.75
CA ALA A 20 4.58 2.40 12.34
C ALA A 20 3.35 2.89 11.59
N PHE A 21 3.57 3.69 10.55
CA PHE A 21 2.50 4.34 9.79
C PHE A 21 2.67 4.10 8.29
N LEU A 22 1.54 4.10 7.59
CA LEU A 22 1.43 3.98 6.15
C LEU A 22 0.63 5.17 5.62
N PHE A 23 1.07 5.72 4.51
CA PHE A 23 0.43 6.87 3.87
C PHE A 23 0.16 6.53 2.41
N LEU A 24 -1.10 6.63 2.02
CA LEU A 24 -1.49 6.57 0.62
C LEU A 24 -0.97 7.81 -0.10
N VAL A 25 -0.21 7.62 -1.17
CA VAL A 25 0.28 8.73 -2.01
C VAL A 25 -0.29 8.60 -3.42
N GLY A 26 -0.35 9.73 -4.13
CA GLY A 26 -0.70 9.74 -5.54
C GLY A 26 0.56 9.64 -6.39
N GLY A 27 0.75 8.51 -7.07
CA GLY A 27 1.80 8.35 -8.07
C GLY A 27 1.22 7.72 -9.34
N GLN A 28 1.62 8.23 -10.49
CA GLN A 28 1.35 7.60 -11.79
C GLN A 28 2.28 6.39 -12.05
N ALA A 29 3.07 5.98 -11.04
CA ALA A 29 4.19 5.06 -11.23
C ALA A 29 3.71 3.64 -11.53
N VAL A 30 2.77 3.12 -10.75
CA VAL A 30 2.36 1.71 -10.87
C VAL A 30 1.63 1.43 -12.19
N GLU A 31 0.85 2.39 -12.71
CA GLU A 31 0.11 2.24 -13.99
C GLU A 31 1.07 1.99 -15.16
N THR A 32 2.27 2.58 -15.06
CA THR A 32 3.34 2.42 -16.06
C THR A 32 3.97 1.03 -16.00
N TYR A 33 4.17 0.46 -14.81
CA TYR A 33 4.80 -0.86 -14.64
C TYR A 33 3.86 -2.03 -14.90
N THR A 34 2.56 -1.83 -14.73
CA THR A 34 1.57 -2.87 -14.99
C THR A 34 1.17 -2.96 -16.47
N ALA A 35 1.75 -2.12 -17.34
CA ALA A 35 1.45 -2.05 -18.78
C ALA A 35 -0.07 -2.00 -19.09
N GLY A 36 -0.86 -1.44 -18.17
CA GLY A 36 -2.33 -1.43 -18.25
C GLY A 36 -3.00 -2.81 -18.08
N GLN A 37 -2.25 -3.90 -17.89
CA GLN A 37 -2.80 -5.23 -17.60
C GLN A 37 -3.58 -5.22 -16.27
N PHE A 38 -3.19 -4.34 -15.35
CA PHE A 38 -3.87 -4.09 -14.08
C PHE A 38 -4.44 -2.66 -14.00
N THR A 39 -5.23 -2.25 -14.99
CA THR A 39 -5.95 -0.94 -15.06
C THR A 39 -6.78 -0.56 -13.82
N THR A 40 -6.98 -1.46 -12.86
CA THR A 40 -7.78 -1.23 -11.65
C THR A 40 -6.99 -1.37 -10.34
N GLY A 41 -5.68 -1.61 -10.37
CA GLY A 41 -4.96 -2.32 -9.31
C GLY A 41 -4.00 -1.53 -8.44
N ASP A 42 -3.71 -0.29 -8.79
CA ASP A 42 -2.47 0.34 -8.33
C ASP A 42 -2.63 1.19 -7.06
N ILE A 43 -1.74 0.99 -6.08
CA ILE A 43 -1.65 1.76 -4.83
C ILE A 43 -0.17 2.12 -4.59
N ASP A 44 0.15 3.41 -4.61
CA ASP A 44 1.43 3.90 -4.10
C ASP A 44 1.30 4.21 -2.62
N ILE A 45 2.22 3.67 -1.83
CA ILE A 45 2.31 3.92 -0.39
C ILE A 45 3.70 4.37 -0.02
N THR A 46 3.81 5.24 0.98
CA THR A 46 5.05 5.40 1.75
C THR A 46 4.79 4.91 3.17
N THR A 47 5.84 4.47 3.86
CA THR A 47 5.74 3.91 5.20
C THR A 47 6.95 4.29 6.04
N THR A 48 6.74 4.38 7.36
CA THR A 48 7.82 4.61 8.32
C THR A 48 8.60 3.33 8.65
N ASP A 49 8.04 2.15 8.35
CA ASP A 49 8.70 0.85 8.53
C ASP A 49 8.45 -0.03 7.31
N GLN A 50 9.39 0.04 6.37
CA GLN A 50 9.31 -0.74 5.13
C GLN A 50 9.40 -2.25 5.41
N GLU A 51 10.26 -2.69 6.32
CA GLU A 51 10.45 -4.11 6.59
C GLU A 51 9.19 -4.75 7.21
N ALA A 52 8.53 -4.06 8.15
CA ALA A 52 7.24 -4.50 8.68
C ALA A 52 6.16 -4.55 7.60
N THR A 53 6.10 -3.53 6.73
CA THR A 53 5.14 -3.47 5.63
C THR A 53 5.32 -4.61 4.64
N GLU A 54 6.56 -4.89 4.21
CA GLU A 54 6.89 -5.99 3.30
C GLU A 54 6.56 -7.37 3.89
N ARG A 55 6.77 -7.56 5.20
CA ARG A 55 6.36 -8.79 5.91
C ARG A 55 4.84 -8.98 5.92
N LEU A 56 4.07 -7.91 6.12
CA LEU A 56 2.60 -7.97 6.07
C LEU A 56 2.11 -8.29 4.66
N LEU A 57 2.67 -7.65 3.64
CA LEU A 57 2.36 -7.95 2.24
C LEU A 57 2.63 -9.42 1.89
N THR A 58 3.79 -9.94 2.31
CA THR A 58 4.15 -11.35 2.14
C THR A 58 3.13 -12.28 2.81
N ARG A 59 2.72 -11.99 4.05
CA ARG A 59 1.71 -12.76 4.79
C ARG A 59 0.34 -12.77 4.10
N LEU A 60 -0.01 -11.66 3.43
CA LEU A 60 -1.23 -11.52 2.64
C LEU A 60 -1.12 -12.18 1.24
N GLY A 61 0.01 -12.82 0.92
CA GLY A 61 0.23 -13.53 -0.33
C GLY A 61 0.64 -12.63 -1.50
N PHE A 62 1.09 -11.40 -1.23
CA PHE A 62 1.76 -10.59 -2.25
C PHE A 62 3.15 -11.15 -2.54
N ARG A 63 3.57 -11.08 -3.80
CA ARG A 63 4.92 -11.41 -4.26
C ARG A 63 5.59 -10.16 -4.79
N ARG A 64 6.90 -10.03 -4.56
CA ARG A 64 7.68 -8.90 -5.07
C ARG A 64 8.08 -9.17 -6.51
N GLU A 65 7.72 -8.26 -7.41
CA GLU A 65 8.08 -8.27 -8.83
C GLU A 65 8.74 -6.92 -9.16
N GLY A 66 10.08 -6.89 -9.13
CA GLY A 66 10.83 -5.65 -9.27
C GLY A 66 10.55 -4.66 -8.13
N MET A 67 9.94 -3.52 -8.48
CA MET A 67 9.57 -2.46 -7.53
C MET A 67 8.15 -2.59 -6.96
N ILE A 68 7.33 -3.48 -7.52
CA ILE A 68 5.95 -3.65 -7.09
C ILE A 68 5.76 -4.95 -6.28
N TRP A 69 4.75 -4.93 -5.43
CA TRP A 69 4.21 -6.08 -4.72
C TRP A 69 2.88 -6.44 -5.36
N LEU A 70 2.79 -7.64 -5.94
CA LEU A 70 1.63 -8.09 -6.70
C LEU A 70 0.89 -9.21 -5.96
N ASN A 71 -0.44 -9.08 -5.89
CA ASN A 71 -1.32 -10.18 -5.52
C ASN A 71 -2.33 -10.41 -6.66
N GLU A 72 -2.06 -11.42 -7.48
CA GLU A 72 -2.89 -11.79 -8.64
C GLU A 72 -4.32 -12.17 -8.24
N LYS A 73 -4.50 -12.86 -7.11
CA LYS A 73 -5.83 -13.28 -6.63
C LYS A 73 -6.71 -12.08 -6.28
N LEU A 74 -6.11 -11.05 -5.69
CA LEU A 74 -6.80 -9.81 -5.35
C LEU A 74 -6.86 -8.81 -6.52
N ALA A 75 -6.06 -9.04 -7.57
CA ALA A 75 -5.78 -8.11 -8.65
C ALA A 75 -5.35 -6.72 -8.12
N ILE A 76 -4.41 -6.70 -7.17
CA ILE A 76 -3.86 -5.48 -6.55
C ILE A 76 -2.34 -5.48 -6.70
N ALA A 77 -1.81 -4.32 -7.10
CA ALA A 77 -0.39 -4.01 -7.09
C ALA A 77 -0.14 -2.87 -6.08
N VAL A 78 0.86 -3.06 -5.22
CA VAL A 78 1.31 -2.07 -4.25
C VAL A 78 2.74 -1.67 -4.57
N HIS A 79 3.01 -0.39 -4.68
CA HIS A 79 4.36 0.14 -4.80
C HIS A 79 4.70 0.91 -3.54
N ILE A 80 5.76 0.46 -2.87
CA ILE A 80 6.30 1.20 -1.73
C ILE A 80 7.23 2.26 -2.31
N VAL A 81 6.73 3.47 -2.48
CA VAL A 81 7.56 4.61 -2.86
C VAL A 81 8.49 4.95 -1.69
N GLY A 82 9.70 5.41 -2.01
CA GLY A 82 10.80 5.61 -1.07
C GLY A 82 10.52 6.55 0.12
N SER A 83 11.61 7.02 0.75
CA SER A 83 11.62 7.61 2.09
C SER A 83 10.44 8.56 2.38
N TYR A 84 9.76 8.26 3.49
CA TYR A 84 8.71 9.06 4.10
C TYR A 84 8.96 10.58 3.95
N PRO A 85 7.97 11.37 3.48
CA PRO A 85 8.15 12.80 3.33
C PRO A 85 8.46 13.41 4.71
N THR A 86 9.62 14.06 4.83
CA THR A 86 10.07 14.77 6.04
C THR A 86 9.12 15.90 6.47
N ARG A 87 8.10 16.20 5.65
CA ARG A 87 7.15 17.28 5.83
C ARG A 87 5.72 16.74 5.90
N THR A 88 5.26 16.51 7.13
CA THR A 88 3.94 15.94 7.50
C THR A 88 2.78 16.94 7.37
N GLU A 89 3.02 18.18 6.95
CA GLU A 89 2.07 19.31 7.00
C GLU A 89 0.78 19.13 6.17
N LYS A 90 0.62 18.05 5.41
CA LYS A 90 -0.60 17.76 4.63
C LYS A 90 -1.05 16.29 4.70
N VAL A 91 -0.90 15.62 5.83
CA VAL A 91 -1.55 14.31 6.03
C VAL A 91 -3.05 14.52 6.24
N ARG A 92 -3.88 13.87 5.41
CA ARG A 92 -5.33 13.76 5.64
C ARG A 92 -5.64 12.34 6.08
N THR A 93 -6.21 12.19 7.27
CA THR A 93 -6.69 10.90 7.76
C THR A 93 -8.02 10.55 7.11
N VAL A 94 -8.15 9.30 6.64
CA VAL A 94 -9.40 8.75 6.11
C VAL A 94 -9.75 7.54 6.96
N GLU A 95 -10.90 7.57 7.62
CA GLU A 95 -11.43 6.40 8.33
C GLU A 95 -11.97 5.39 7.31
N VAL A 96 -11.56 4.14 7.44
CA VAL A 96 -12.06 3.03 6.63
C VAL A 96 -12.49 1.91 7.58
N GLY A 97 -13.66 1.31 7.35
CA GLY A 97 -14.16 0.18 8.15
C GLY A 97 -15.68 0.07 8.15
N PRO A 98 -16.24 -0.98 8.76
CA PRO A 98 -15.55 -2.13 9.37
C PRO A 98 -15.12 -3.19 8.33
N TYR A 99 -14.11 -3.98 8.68
CA TYR A 99 -13.56 -5.07 7.88
C TYR A 99 -14.15 -6.40 8.40
N TYR A 100 -15.29 -6.81 7.85
CA TYR A 100 -15.94 -8.10 8.14
C TYR A 100 -15.81 -9.07 6.97
#